data_AF-A0A855KDN8-F1
#
_entry.id   AF-A0A855KDN8-F1
#
_cell.length_a   1.000
_cell.length_b   1.000
_cell.length_c   1.000
_cell.angle_alpha   90.00
_cell.angle_beta   90.00
_cell.angle_gamma   90.00
#
_symmetry.space_group_name_H-M   'P 1'
#
loop_
_entity.id
_entity.type
_entity.pdbx_description
1 polymer ?
#
loop_
_entity_poly.entity_id
_entity_poly.type
_entity_poly.pdbx_seq_one_letter_code
_entity_poly.pdbx_strand_id
1 'polypeptide(L)' 'MGAQLNAPLIPSLPIIHLLSSGGFYGAERMLLDHCLATPGQHQVLFLDAPPDLIARFRQAGVDCRGCAGLG' A
#
# COMPACT_ATOMS: atom_id res chain seq x y z
N MET A 1 -27.48 29.75 -11.36
CA MET A 1 -27.72 28.95 -10.14
C MET A 1 -26.86 27.69 -10.23
N GLY A 2 -25.72 27.64 -9.53
CA GLY A 2 -24.83 26.47 -9.51
C GLY A 2 -25.14 25.61 -8.29
N ALA A 3 -25.58 24.37 -8.51
CA ALA A 3 -25.77 23.41 -7.42
C ALA A 3 -24.38 22.93 -6.96
N GLN A 4 -23.94 23.42 -5.82
CA GLN A 4 -22.72 22.96 -5.16
C GLN A 4 -23.00 21.56 -4.60
N LEU A 5 -22.44 20.53 -5.24
CA LEU A 5 -22.52 19.14 -4.77
C LEU A 5 -21.63 19.02 -3.53
N ASN A 6 -22.18 19.29 -2.35
CA ASN A 6 -21.55 18.99 -1.07
C ASN A 6 -21.68 17.49 -0.81
N ALA A 7 -20.97 16.68 -1.60
CA ALA A 7 -20.85 15.26 -1.31
C ALA A 7 -20.10 15.12 0.01
N PRO A 8 -20.61 14.36 1.00
CA PRO A 8 -19.86 14.10 2.21
C PRO A 8 -18.49 13.54 1.81
N LEU A 9 -17.42 14.07 2.39
CA LEU A 9 -16.08 13.48 2.34
C LEU A 9 -16.22 12.08 2.95
N ILE A 10 -16.51 11.08 2.12
CA ILE A 10 -16.44 9.68 2.52
C ILE A 10 -14.97 9.47 2.87
N PRO A 11 -14.62 9.17 4.13
CA PRO A 11 -13.23 8.90 4.47
C PRO A 11 -12.75 7.79 3.54
N SER A 12 -11.67 8.05 2.81
CA SER A 12 -11.08 7.08 1.90
C SER A 12 -10.73 5.84 2.73
N LEU A 13 -11.50 4.76 2.52
CA LEU A 13 -11.25 3.50 3.20
C LEU A 13 -9.83 3.05 2.85
N PRO A 14 -9.05 2.59 3.84
CA PRO A 14 -7.70 2.12 3.56
C PRO A 14 -7.75 0.89 2.65
N ILE A 15 -6.94 0.92 1.59
CA ILE A 15 -6.77 -0.18 0.66
C ILE A 15 -5.57 -0.99 1.15
N ILE A 16 -5.84 -2.18 1.65
CA ILE A 16 -4.83 -3.07 2.21
C ILE A 16 -4.39 -4.05 1.13
N HIS A 17 -3.12 -3.97 0.75
CA HIS A 17 -2.46 -4.89 -0.17
C HIS A 17 -1.72 -5.95 0.62
N LEU A 18 -2.12 -7.21 0.52
CA LEU A 18 -1.44 -8.32 1.18
C LEU A 18 -0.52 -9.03 0.19
N LEU A 19 0.77 -9.12 0.52
CA LEU A 19 1.80 -9.71 -0.32
C LEU A 19 2.69 -10.64 0.51
N SER A 20 2.84 -11.89 0.07
CA SER A 20 3.87 -12.80 0.56
C SER A 20 5.01 -12.82 -0.43
N SER A 21 6.16 -12.26 -0.07
CA SER A 21 7.32 -12.24 -0.97
C SER A 21 8.65 -12.25 -0.24
N GLY A 22 9.58 -13.03 -0.78
CA GLY A 22 10.97 -13.12 -0.31
C GLY A 22 11.92 -12.12 -0.97
N GLY A 23 11.45 -11.21 -1.84
CA GLY A 23 12.34 -10.30 -2.57
C GLY A 23 11.62 -9.22 -3.38
N PHE A 24 12.38 -8.45 -4.17
CA PHE A 24 11.84 -7.38 -5.02
C PHE A 24 11.90 -7.81 -6.50
N TYR A 25 10.80 -8.37 -6.98
CA TYR A 25 10.63 -8.84 -8.35
C TYR A 25 9.53 -8.03 -9.06
N GLY A 26 9.01 -8.54 -10.18
CA GLY A 26 8.04 -7.80 -11.01
C GLY A 26 6.75 -7.42 -10.29
N ALA A 27 6.24 -8.29 -9.42
CA ALA A 27 4.99 -8.06 -8.70
C ALA A 27 5.12 -6.94 -7.67
N GLU A 28 6.23 -6.90 -6.94
CA GLU A 28 6.51 -5.89 -5.92
C GLU A 28 6.73 -4.53 -6.56
N ARG A 29 7.44 -4.49 -7.69
CA ARG A 29 7.64 -3.26 -8.44
C ARG A 29 6.31 -2.71 -8.98
N MET A 30 5.48 -3.58 -9.55
CA MET A 30 4.16 -3.20 -10.01
C MET A 30 3.27 -2.70 -8.86
N LEU A 31 3.31 -3.37 -7.70
CA LEU A 31 2.56 -2.95 -6.52
C LEU A 31 3.02 -1.59 -6.01
N LEU A 32 4.34 -1.37 -5.97
CA LEU A 32 4.92 -0.10 -5.58
C LEU A 32 4.47 1.03 -6.53
N ASP A 33 4.60 0.81 -7.84
CA ASP A 33 4.16 1.77 -8.85
C ASP A 33 2.66 2.06 -8.74
N HIS A 34 1.85 1.03 -8.47
CA HIS A 34 0.41 1.18 -8.24
C HIS A 34 0.09 2.03 -7.01
N CYS A 35 0.80 1.80 -5.89
CA CYS A 35 0.61 2.58 -4.65
C CYS A 35 1.00 4.06 -4.82
N LEU A 36 1.95 4.36 -5.72
CA LEU A 36 2.40 5.73 -6.01
C LEU A 36 1.50 6.44 -7.02
N ALA A 37 1.01 5.71 -8.02
CA ALA A 37 0.20 6.28 -9.11
C ALA A 37 -1.29 6.41 -8.75
N THR A 38 -1.79 5.57 -7.84
CA THR A 38 -3.22 5.51 -7.52
C THR A 38 -3.52 6.39 -6.30
N PRO A 39 -4.50 7.31 -6.38
CA PRO A 39 -4.93 8.06 -5.21
C PRO A 39 -5.68 7.15 -4.24
N GLY A 40 -5.22 7.07 -3.00
CA GLY A 40 -5.83 6.26 -1.95
C GLY A 40 -4.92 6.12 -0.73
N GLN A 41 -5.50 5.73 0.41
CA GLN A 41 -4.72 5.34 1.58
C GLN A 41 -4.28 3.88 1.40
N HIS A 42 -3.15 3.68 0.73
CA HIS A 42 -2.61 2.35 0.45
C HIS A 42 -1.71 1.88 1.60
N GLN A 43 -2.01 0.71 2.15
CA GLN A 43 -1.17 0.04 3.14
C GLN A 43 -0.75 -1.34 2.61
N VAL A 44 0.54 -1.65 2.66
CA VAL A 44 1.07 -2.95 2.22
C VAL A 44 1.40 -3.81 3.44
N LEU A 45 0.75 -4.97 3.55
CA LEU A 45 1.04 -6.01 4.52
C LEU A 45 1.91 -7.08 3.87
N PHE A 46 3.14 -7.19 4.36
CA PHE A 46 4.11 -8.18 3.93
C PHE A 46 4.07 -9.38 4.86
N LEU A 47 3.87 -10.58 4.31
CA LEU A 47 3.98 -11.85 5.04
C LEU A 47 5.40 -12.39 4.89
N ASP A 48 6.11 -12.53 6.01
CA ASP A 48 7.47 -13.11 6.10
C ASP A 48 8.49 -12.50 5.12
N ALA A 49 8.31 -11.21 4.78
CA ALA A 49 9.20 -10.53 3.85
C ALA A 49 10.52 -10.12 4.48
N PRO A 50 11.61 -10.09 3.70
CA PRO A 50 12.88 -9.56 4.17
C PRO A 50 12.77 -8.07 4.52
N PRO A 51 13.47 -7.61 5.56
CA PRO A 51 13.39 -6.21 6.02
C PRO A 51 13.80 -5.20 4.94
N ASP A 52 14.70 -5.58 4.04
CA ASP A 52 15.14 -4.73 2.92
C ASP A 52 14.00 -4.40 1.95
N LEU A 53 13.06 -5.34 1.74
CA LEU A 53 11.90 -5.11 0.89
C LEU A 53 10.95 -4.09 1.52
N ILE A 54 10.66 -4.24 2.81
CA ILE A 54 9.81 -3.32 3.58
C ILE A 54 10.44 -1.93 3.61
N ALA A 55 11.76 -1.85 3.81
CA ALA A 55 12.49 -0.58 3.80
C ALA A 55 12.36 0.15 2.47
N ARG A 56 12.44 -0.55 1.32
CA ARG A 56 12.28 0.05 -0.01
C ARG A 56 10.91 0.70 -0.19
N PHE A 57 9.83 0.01 0.21
CA PHE A 57 8.49 0.59 0.09
C PHE A 57 8.29 1.79 1.03
N ARG A 58 8.81 1.71 2.27
CA ARG A 58 8.76 2.84 3.20
C ARG A 58 9.53 4.06 2.70
N GLN A 59 10.71 3.84 2.10
CA GLN A 59 11.50 4.91 1.49
C GLN A 59 10.77 5.59 0.32
N ALA A 60 9.92 4.84 -0.39
CA ALA A 60 9.07 5.39 -1.44
C ALA A 60 7.82 6.13 -0.91
N GLY A 61 7.58 6.14 0.40
CA GLY A 61 6.43 6.81 1.02
C GLY A 61 5.16 5.96 1.10
N VAL A 62 5.26 4.64 0.89
CA VAL A 62 4.13 3.72 1.05
C VAL A 62 4.07 3.23 2.51
N ASP A 63 2.88 3.21 3.11
CA ASP A 63 2.69 2.63 4.45
C ASP A 63 2.82 1.11 4.38
N CYS A 64 3.70 0.53 5.20
CA CYS A 64 4.03 -0.89 5.14
C CYS A 64 4.20 -1.52 6.51
N ARG A 65 3.66 -2.72 6.67
CA ARG A 65 3.83 -3.57 7.85
C ARG A 65 4.35 -4.93 7.46
N GLY A 66 5.39 -5.40 8.13
CA GLY A 66 5.78 -6.80 8.11
C GLY A 66 4.98 -7.56 9.16
N CYS A 67 4.39 -8.68 8.76
CA CYS A 67 3.79 -9.66 9.65
C CYS A 67 4.70 -10.91 9.58
N ALA A 68 5.41 -11.18 10.67
CA ALA A 68 6.19 -12.40 10.83
C ALA A 68 5.25 -13.49 11.35
N GLY A 69 4.69 -14.30 10.44
CA GLY A 69 3.71 -15.33 10.73
C GLY A 69 2.32 -14.83 11.18
N LEU A 70 1.26 -15.36 10.56
CA LEU A 70 0.00 -15.60 11.28
C LEU A 70 0.29 -16.81 12.17
N GLY A 71 0.65 -16.57 13.44
CA GLY A 71 1.08 -17.60 14.38
C GLY A 71 0.14 -18.81 14.47
#